data_AF-A0A842RNP0-F1
#
_entry.id   AF-A0A842RNP0-F1
#
_cell.length_a   1.000
_cell.length_b   1.000
_cell.length_c   1.000
_cell.angle_alpha   90.00
_cell.angle_beta   90.00
_cell.angle_gamma   90.00
#
_symmetry.space_group_name_H-M   'P 1'
#
loop_
_entity.id
_entity.type
_entity.pdbx_description
1 polymer ?
#
loop_
_entity_poly.entity_id
_entity_poly.type
_entity_poly.pdbx_seq_one_letter_code
_entity_poly.pdbx_strand_id
1 'polypeptide(L)' 'MIKIIGLDYLNIFEMQYLKQKVIDLIKKLPENVDYNDIFEAIYFQQKIEIGLRELEEGKGISDGEARERFKKWLK' A
#
# COMPACT_ATOMS: atom_id res chain seq x y z
N MET A 1 13.91 36.83 4.97
CA MET A 1 13.21 36.02 5.98
C MET A 1 11.85 35.54 5.43
N ILE A 2 11.82 34.88 4.26
CA ILE A 2 10.64 34.18 3.70
C ILE A 2 11.21 33.07 2.80
N LYS A 3 11.52 31.90 3.38
CA LYS A 3 11.91 30.70 2.60
C LYS A 3 11.40 29.39 3.21
N ILE A 4 10.56 29.44 4.24
CA ILE A 4 10.13 28.26 5.00
C ILE A 4 8.72 27.79 4.60
N ILE A 5 7.85 28.67 4.10
CA ILE A 5 6.44 28.36 3.80
C ILE A 5 6.19 27.61 2.47
N GLY A 6 7.24 27.22 1.73
CA GLY A 6 7.09 26.64 0.38
C GLY A 6 7.20 25.11 0.30
N LEU A 7 7.79 24.45 1.29
CA LEU A 7 8.07 23.00 1.24
C LEU A 7 7.09 22.15 2.06
N ASP A 8 6.34 22.77 2.98
CA ASP A 8 5.36 22.05 3.80
C ASP A 8 4.05 21.76 3.05
N TYR A 9 3.67 22.58 2.06
CA TYR A 9 2.43 22.37 1.29
C TYR A 9 2.51 21.20 0.29
N LEU A 10 3.68 20.95 -0.31
CA LEU A 10 3.86 19.77 -1.17
C LEU A 10 3.78 18.47 -0.36
N ASN A 11 4.25 18.50 0.89
CA ASN A 11 4.23 17.34 1.77
C ASN A 11 2.82 16.96 2.24
N ILE A 12 1.91 17.94 2.33
CA ILE A 12 0.50 17.73 2.69
C ILE A 12 -0.29 17.07 1.54
N PHE A 13 0.07 17.33 0.28
CA PHE A 13 -0.66 16.79 -0.88
C PHE A 13 -0.27 15.34 -1.23
N GLU A 14 0.98 14.94 -0.97
CA GLU A 14 1.42 13.55 -1.18
C GLU A 14 1.04 12.60 -0.03
N MET A 15 0.74 13.14 1.14
CA MET A 15 0.41 12.34 2.30
C MET A 15 -1.10 12.28 2.52
N GLN A 16 -1.80 11.42 1.76
CA GLN A 16 -3.09 10.92 2.22
C GLN A 16 -2.85 10.27 3.58
N TYR A 17 -3.34 10.90 4.65
CA TYR A 17 -3.14 10.44 6.02
C TYR A 17 -3.57 8.97 6.12
N LEU A 18 -2.75 8.11 6.74
CA LEU A 18 -2.99 6.66 6.78
C LEU A 18 -4.42 6.32 7.21
N LYS A 19 -4.98 7.05 8.18
CA LYS A 19 -6.37 6.83 8.62
C LYS A 19 -7.38 7.13 7.50
N GLN A 20 -7.17 8.18 6.70
CA GLN A 20 -8.08 8.51 5.60
C GLN A 20 -8.02 7.45 4.49
N LYS A 21 -6.82 6.99 4.13
CA LYS A 21 -6.65 5.87 3.19
C LYS A 21 -7.39 4.61 3.66
N VAL A 22 -7.26 4.26 4.94
CA VAL A 22 -7.94 3.10 5.52
C VAL A 22 -9.46 3.30 5.53
N ILE A 23 -9.96 4.49 5.88
CA ILE A 23 -11.39 4.82 5.81
C ILE A 23 -11.91 4.65 4.37
N ASP A 24 -11.18 5.17 3.38
CA ASP A 24 -11.61 5.10 1.97
C ASP A 24 -11.50 3.70 1.39
N LEU A 25 -10.58 2.86 1.89
CA LEU A 25 -10.53 1.43 1.61
C LEU A 25 -11.77 0.73 2.17
N ILE A 26 -12.09 0.95 3.45
CA ILE A 26 -13.24 0.31 4.12
C ILE A 26 -14.55 0.70 3.42
N LYS A 27 -14.71 1.98 3.02
CA LYS A 27 -15.90 2.45 2.28
C LYS A 27 -16.13 1.77 0.93
N LYS A 28 -15.11 1.09 0.36
CA LYS A 28 -15.22 0.37 -0.91
C LYS A 28 -15.56 -1.11 -0.73
N LEU A 29 -15.53 -1.62 0.51
CA LEU A 29 -15.90 -2.99 0.80
C LEU A 29 -17.42 -3.18 0.63
N PRO A 30 -17.88 -4.41 0.31
CA PRO A 30 -19.30 -4.74 0.33
C PRO A 30 -19.92 -4.49 1.72
N GLU A 31 -21.23 -4.22 1.77
CA GLU A 31 -21.95 -3.97 3.03
C GLU A 31 -22.01 -5.21 3.96
N ASN A 32 -21.84 -6.41 3.41
CA ASN A 32 -21.98 -7.68 4.13
C ASN A 32 -20.65 -8.25 4.64
N VAL A 33 -19.61 -7.43 4.78
CA VAL A 33 -18.29 -7.86 5.27
C VAL A 33 -18.24 -7.99 6.79
N ASP A 34 -17.38 -8.88 7.27
CA ASP A 34 -17.06 -9.01 8.69
C ASP A 34 -15.71 -8.34 9.06
N TYR A 35 -15.29 -8.49 10.32
CA TYR A 35 -14.02 -7.94 10.78
C TYR A 35 -12.81 -8.54 10.07
N ASN A 36 -12.85 -9.84 9.74
CA ASN A 36 -11.74 -10.51 9.05
C ASN A 36 -11.56 -9.97 7.65
N ASP A 37 -12.66 -9.75 6.92
CA ASP A 37 -12.63 -9.14 5.58
C ASP A 37 -11.99 -7.74 5.61
N ILE A 38 -12.34 -6.93 6.62
CA ILE A 38 -11.76 -5.60 6.82
C ILE A 38 -10.25 -5.70 7.10
N PHE A 39 -9.84 -6.60 7.99
CA PHE A 39 -8.42 -6.79 8.29
C PHE A 39 -7.64 -7.31 7.08
N GLU A 40 -8.21 -8.23 6.32
CA GLU A 40 -7.60 -8.76 5.11
C GLU A 40 -7.40 -7.66 4.07
N ALA A 41 -8.42 -6.83 3.82
CA ALA A 41 -8.31 -5.69 2.91
C ALA A 41 -7.20 -4.73 3.32
N ILE A 42 -7.12 -4.38 4.62
CA ILE A 42 -6.06 -3.50 5.14
C ILE A 42 -4.68 -4.14 4.95
N TYR A 43 -4.52 -5.42 5.31
CA TYR A 43 -3.25 -6.12 5.19
C TYR A 43 -2.80 -6.25 3.73
N PHE A 44 -3.72 -6.58 2.83
CA PHE A 44 -3.47 -6.68 1.41
C PHE A 44 -3.01 -5.34 0.83
N GLN A 45 -3.73 -4.25 1.13
CA GLN A 45 -3.37 -2.91 0.69
C GLN A 45 -1.98 -2.51 1.21
N GLN A 46 -1.68 -2.80 2.48
CA GLN A 46 -0.36 -2.55 3.06
C GLN A 46 0.76 -3.31 2.31
N LYS A 47 0.53 -4.59 1.96
CA LYS A 47 1.52 -5.39 1.23
C LYS A 47 1.79 -4.84 -0.17
N ILE A 48 0.78 -4.34 -0.86
CA ILE A 48 0.97 -3.67 -2.15
C ILE A 48 1.83 -2.42 -1.99
N GLU A 49 1.51 -1.54 -1.03
CA GLU A 49 2.29 -0.31 -0.82
C GLU A 49 3.76 -0.60 -0.46
N ILE A 50 4.02 -1.63 0.35
CA ILE A 50 5.38 -2.07 0.65
C ILE A 50 6.08 -2.59 -0.61
N GLY A 51 5.43 -3.46 -1.38
CA GLY A 51 6.00 -4.02 -2.59
C GLY A 51 6.34 -2.95 -3.63
N LEU A 52 5.48 -1.95 -3.82
CA LEU A 52 5.74 -0.82 -4.71
C LEU A 52 6.98 -0.03 -4.27
N ARG A 53 7.10 0.27 -2.98
CA ARG A 53 8.29 0.95 -2.42
C ARG A 53 9.55 0.12 -2.60
N GLU A 54 9.49 -1.19 -2.36
CA GLU A 54 10.63 -2.09 -2.58
C GLU A 54 11.08 -2.10 -4.05
N LEU A 55 10.15 -2.00 -5.00
CA LEU A 55 10.49 -1.87 -6.42
C LEU A 55 11.20 -0.55 -6.72
N GLU A 56 10.73 0.56 -6.15
CA GLU A 56 11.38 1.88 -6.27
C GLU A 56 12.80 1.88 -5.67
N GLU A 57 13.00 1.13 -4.57
CA GLU A 57 14.30 0.95 -3.91
C GLU A 57 15.20 -0.09 -4.60
N GLY A 58 14.78 -0.67 -5.73
CA GLY A 58 15.56 -1.67 -6.48
C GLY A 58 15.67 -3.04 -5.79
N LYS A 59 14.79 -3.32 -4.81
CA LYS A 59 14.72 -4.60 -4.08
C LYS A 59 13.83 -5.64 -4.78
N GLY A 60 13.36 -5.34 -6.00
CA GLY A 60 12.61 -6.27 -6.82
C GLY A 60 13.41 -7.53 -7.16
N ILE A 61 12.70 -8.61 -7.44
CA ILE A 61 13.27 -9.87 -7.92
C ILE A 61 13.02 -10.04 -9.41
N SER A 62 13.84 -10.87 -10.07
CA SER A 62 13.61 -11.19 -11.47
C SER A 62 12.31 -11.99 -11.66
N ASP A 63 11.74 -11.87 -12.85
CA ASP A 63 10.56 -12.62 -13.27
C ASP A 63 10.75 -14.16 -13.15
N GLY A 64 11.97 -14.66 -13.41
CA GLY A 64 12.31 -16.07 -13.20
C GLY A 64 12.27 -16.49 -11.73
N GLU A 65 12.83 -15.66 -10.84
CA GLU A 65 12.80 -15.90 -9.40
C GLU A 65 11.37 -15.82 -8.84
N ALA A 66 10.57 -14.86 -9.31
CA ALA A 66 9.17 -14.72 -8.93
C ALA A 66 8.38 -16.00 -9.27
N ARG A 67 8.53 -16.51 -10.50
CA ARG A 67 7.90 -17.78 -10.92
C ARG A 67 8.29 -18.96 -10.03
N GLU A 68 9.55 -19.07 -9.64
CA GLU A 68 10.02 -20.16 -8.77
C GLU A 68 9.40 -20.08 -7.37
N ARG A 69 9.25 -18.86 -6.81
CA ARG A 69 8.58 -18.67 -5.52
C ARG A 69 7.09 -19.05 -5.58
N PHE A 70 6.39 -18.69 -6.65
CA PHE A 70 4.95 -19.00 -6.82
C PHE A 70 4.65 -20.49 -6.93
N LYS A 71 5.56 -21.30 -7.49
CA LYS A 71 5.38 -22.76 -7.55
C LYS A 71 5.14 -23.41 -6.19
N LYS A 72 5.64 -22.81 -5.09
CA LYS A 72 5.44 -23.33 -3.73
C LYS A 72 3.99 -23.21 -3.24
N TRP A 73 3.23 -22.30 -3.83
CA TRP A 73 1.86 -21.94 -3.43
C TRP A 73 0.81 -22.57 -4.35
N LEU A 74 1.16 -22.80 -5.62
CA LEU A 74 0.28 -23.38 -6.65
C LEU A 74 0.34 -24.93 -6.69
N LYS A 75 0.59 -25.58 -5.55
CA LYS A 75 0.58 -27.04 -5.45
C LYS A 75 -0.83 -27.62 -5.44
#